data_AF-A0A1G8MQL1-F1
#
_entry.id   AF-A0A1G8MQL1-F1
#
_cell.length_a   1.000
_cell.length_b   1.000
_cell.length_c   1.000
_cell.angle_alpha   90.00
_cell.angle_beta   90.00
_cell.angle_gamma   90.00
#
_symmetry.space_group_name_H-M   'P 1'
#
loop_
_entity.id
_entity.type
_entity.pdbx_description
1 polymer ?
#
loop_
_entity_poly.entity_id
_entity_poly.type
_entity_poly.pdbx_seq_one_letter_code
_entity_poly.pdbx_strand_id
1 'polypeptide(L)' 'MTDQKGSITREGGFVVIRIPEDEVHGLVVSLEPCPCRASKSTSGVNLRARIAKGLTYAMARRGS' A
#
# COMPACT_ATOMS: atom_id res chain seq x y z
N MET A 1 18.36 0.52 -15.40
CA MET A 1 17.18 0.38 -14.53
C MET A 1 16.38 -0.79 -15.04
N THR A 2 16.40 -1.92 -14.33
CA THR A 2 15.55 -3.08 -14.65
C THR A 2 14.11 -2.67 -14.36
N ASP A 3 13.27 -2.67 -15.40
CA ASP A 3 11.82 -2.48 -15.32
C ASP A 3 11.21 -3.65 -14.53
N GLN A 4 11.24 -3.57 -13.19
CA GLN A 4 10.54 -4.52 -12.36
C GLN A 4 9.06 -4.17 -12.45
N LYS A 5 8.28 -5.00 -13.13
CA LYS A 5 6.83 -4.80 -13.22
C LYS A 5 6.15 -5.32 -11.96
N GLY A 6 5.27 -4.51 -11.39
CA GLY A 6 4.31 -4.98 -10.40
C GLY A 6 3.41 -6.08 -10.96
N SER A 7 2.75 -6.83 -10.08
CA SER A 7 1.79 -7.86 -10.49
C SER A 7 0.69 -8.06 -9.47
N ILE A 8 -0.47 -8.50 -9.92
CA ILE A 8 -1.60 -8.85 -9.05
C ILE A 8 -1.96 -10.31 -9.30
N THR A 9 -1.96 -11.12 -8.24
CA THR A 9 -2.32 -12.55 -8.29
C THR A 9 -3.34 -12.90 -7.20
N ARG A 10 -3.94 -14.10 -7.29
CA ARG A 10 -4.81 -14.66 -6.25
C ARG A 10 -4.17 -15.92 -5.69
N GLU A 11 -3.94 -15.96 -4.39
CA GLU A 11 -3.25 -17.06 -3.70
C GLU A 11 -3.93 -17.34 -2.36
N GLY A 12 -4.31 -18.59 -2.10
CA GLY A 12 -4.87 -18.99 -0.79
C GLY A 12 -6.12 -18.23 -0.34
N GLY A 13 -6.92 -17.71 -1.28
CA GLY A 13 -8.08 -16.86 -0.98
C GLY A 13 -7.76 -15.38 -0.77
N PHE A 14 -6.50 -14.97 -0.94
CA PHE A 14 -6.04 -13.59 -0.85
C PHE A 14 -5.74 -13.01 -2.24
N VAL A 15 -5.86 -11.68 -2.36
CA VAL A 15 -5.27 -10.95 -3.48
C VAL A 15 -3.87 -10.52 -3.05
N VAL A 16 -2.87 -10.94 -3.81
CA VAL A 16 -1.46 -10.61 -3.56
C VAL A 16 -1.02 -9.57 -4.58
N ILE A 17 -0.52 -8.44 -4.08
CA ILE A 17 -0.05 -7.33 -4.90
C ILE A 17 1.46 -7.23 -4.70
N ARG A 18 2.23 -7.46 -5.77
CA ARG A 18 3.68 -7.20 -5.81
C ARG A 18 3.91 -5.85 -6.43
N ILE A 19 4.70 -5.03 -5.76
CA ILE A 19 4.97 -3.65 -6.13
C ILE A 19 6.48 -3.46 -6.08
N PRO A 20 7.09 -2.81 -7.07
CA PRO A 20 8.49 -2.41 -7.00
C PRO A 20 8.71 -1.53 -5.78
N GLU A 21 9.84 -1.72 -5.09
CA GLU A 21 10.09 -1.01 -3.84
C GLU A 21 10.29 0.49 -4.04
N ASP A 22 10.84 0.88 -5.18
CA ASP A 22 10.98 2.27 -5.58
C ASP A 22 9.63 2.97 -5.74
N GLU A 23 8.55 2.23 -5.97
CA GLU A 23 7.18 2.77 -6.06
C GLU A 23 6.44 2.81 -4.70
N VAL A 24 6.96 2.13 -3.66
CA VAL A 24 6.26 2.01 -2.36
C VAL A 24 6.01 3.37 -1.72
N HIS A 25 6.98 4.29 -1.81
CA HIS A 25 6.82 5.63 -1.25
C HIS A 25 5.64 6.38 -1.91
N GLY A 26 5.56 6.37 -3.24
CA GLY A 26 4.46 7.01 -3.97
C GLY A 26 3.10 6.42 -3.63
N LEU A 27 3.04 5.10 -3.40
CA LEU A 27 1.81 4.44 -2.96
C LEU A 27 1.39 4.85 -1.55
N VAL A 28 2.34 4.95 -0.60
CA VAL A 28 2.06 5.38 0.78
C VAL A 28 1.44 6.77 0.79
N VAL A 29 2.05 7.72 0.07
CA VAL A 29 1.53 9.09 -0.09
C VAL A 29 0.13 9.09 -0.71
N SER A 30 -0.10 8.27 -1.73
CA SER A 30 -1.41 8.16 -2.39
C SER A 30 -2.50 7.58 -1.49
N LEU A 31 -2.12 6.82 -0.45
CA LEU A 31 -3.03 6.23 0.53
C LEU A 31 -3.32 7.15 1.71
N GLU A 32 -2.59 8.26 1.86
CA GLU A 32 -2.86 9.21 2.92
C GLU A 32 -4.31 9.73 2.86
N PRO A 33 -4.92 10.03 4.01
CA PRO A 33 -6.29 10.52 4.05
C PRO A 33 -6.44 11.77 3.17
N CYS A 34 -7.47 11.78 2.33
CA CYS A 34 -7.81 12.94 1.51
C CYS A 34 -8.10 14.14 2.43
N PRO A 35 -7.55 15.34 2.15
CA PRO A 35 -7.82 16.54 2.95
C PRO A 35 -9.26 17.04 2.83
N CYS A 36 -10.09 16.37 2.03
CA CYS A 36 -11.49 16.68 1.87
C CYS A 36 -12.28 16.43 3.16
N ARG A 37 -13.12 17.41 3.53
CA ARG A 37 -13.84 17.56 4.81
C ARG A 37 -14.80 16.42 5.18
N ALA A 38 -15.07 15.50 4.25
CA ALA A 38 -15.94 14.34 4.47
C ALA A 38 -15.43 13.14 3.67
N SER A 39 -14.84 12.16 4.37
CA SER A 39 -14.59 10.85 3.77
C SER A 39 -15.94 10.19 3.42
N LYS A 40 -16.11 9.73 2.19
CA LYS A 40 -17.33 9.03 1.73
C LYS A 40 -17.70 7.82 2.60
N SER A 41 -16.73 7.21 3.30
CA SER A 41 -16.97 6.17 4.31
C SER A 41 -15.79 6.02 5.28
N THR A 42 -16.10 5.75 6.56
CA THR A 42 -15.11 5.40 7.59
C THR A 42 -14.35 4.12 7.24
N SER A 43 -15.02 3.17 6.57
CA SER A 43 -14.41 1.92 6.12
C SER A 43 -13.26 2.14 5.12
N GLY A 44 -13.40 3.09 4.20
CA GLY A 44 -12.33 3.43 3.24
C GLY A 44 -11.12 4.07 3.92
N VAL A 45 -11.35 4.93 4.91
CA VAL A 45 -10.28 5.56 5.72
C VAL A 45 -9.50 4.50 6.51
N ASN A 46 -10.20 3.59 7.18
CA ASN A 46 -9.58 2.51 7.95
C ASN A 46 -8.79 1.55 7.07
N LEU A 47 -9.29 1.22 5.87
CA LEU A 47 -8.57 0.36 4.94
C LEU A 47 -7.26 0.99 4.47
N ARG A 48 -7.30 2.26 4.05
CA ARG A 48 -6.10 3.00 3.62
C ARG A 48 -5.06 3.09 4.73
N ALA A 49 -5.47 3.44 5.95
CA ALA A 49 -4.58 3.53 7.10
C ALA A 49 -3.89 2.20 7.42
N ARG A 50 -4.62 1.08 7.36
CA ARG A 50 -4.06 -0.27 7.59
C ARG A 50 -3.04 -0.65 6.54
N ILE A 51 -3.31 -0.38 5.26
CA ILE A 51 -2.39 -0.69 4.16
C ILE A 51 -1.14 0.18 4.26
N ALA A 52 -1.28 1.49 4.47
CA ALA A 52 -0.15 2.41 4.63
C ALA A 52 0.77 1.99 5.78
N LYS A 53 0.19 1.66 6.94
CA LYS A 53 0.95 1.15 8.11
C LYS A 53 1.68 -0.16 7.80
N GLY A 54 1.01 -1.09 7.11
CA GLY A 54 1.60 -2.36 6.70
C GLY A 54 2.80 -2.18 5.77
N LEU A 55 2.69 -1.29 4.79
CA LEU A 55 3.77 -0.95 3.88
C LEU A 55 4.97 -0.32 4.61
N THR A 56 4.73 0.66 5.49
CA THR A 56 5.80 1.27 6.29
C THR A 56 6.53 0.24 7.15
N TYR A 57 5.79 -0.66 7.80
CA TYR A 57 6.37 -1.72 8.63
C TYR A 57 7.18 -2.75 7.81
N ALA A 58 6.68 -3.15 6.65
CA ALA A 58 7.37 -4.08 5.76
C ALA A 58 8.71 -3.50 5.26
N MET A 59 8.74 -2.21 4.94
CA MET A 59 9.98 -1.52 4.54
C MET A 59 10.96 -1.36 5.70
N ALA A 60 10.48 -1.08 6.91
CA ALA A 60 11.32 -0.92 8.09
C ALA A 60 12.04 -2.22 8.53
N ARG A 61 11.45 -3.39 8.25
CA ARG A 61 12.00 -4.70 8.66
C ARG A 61 13.00 -5.30 7.68
N ARG A 62 13.34 -4.60 6.59
CA ARG A 62 14.24 -5.12 5.57
C ARG A 62 15.73 -5.08 5.93
N GLY A 63 16.08 -4.62 7.12
CA GLY A 63 17.44 -4.49 7.63
C GLY A 63 17.77 -5.37 8.84
N SER A 64 17.19 -6.57 8.97
CA SER A 64 17.52 -7.52 10.06
C SER A 64 17.68 -8.93 9.54
#